data_AF-A0A3D3YYK4-F1
#
_entry.id   AF-A0A3D3YYK4-F1
#
_cell.length_a   1.000
_cell.length_b   1.000
_cell.length_c   1.000
_cell.angle_alpha   90.00
_cell.angle_beta   90.00
_cell.angle_gamma   90.00
#
_symmetry.space_group_name_H-M   'P 1'
#
loop_
_entity.id
_entity.type
_entity.pdbx_description
1 polymer ?
#
loop_
_entity_poly.entity_id
_entity_poly.type
_entity_poly.pdbx_seq_one_letter_code
_entity_poly.pdbx_strand_id
1 'polypeptide(L)'
;GRSGNVAIAGHRTTHGAPFWSLDLIRRGDMITLQTHAGTFVYRVLWTRVVAQDAWWITQATPRPSLTLSTCTPRFTSRERLVIRAVDISELPGVRGGHVPKAAEPLLL
;
A
#
# COMPACT_ATOMS: atom_id res chain seq x y z
N GLY A 1 2.51 -3.92 -12.33
CA GLY A 1 1.89 -3.69 -13.65
C GLY A 1 1.97 -2.21 -13.97
N ARG A 2 1.86 -1.82 -15.26
CA ARG A 2 1.90 -0.40 -15.69
C ARG A 2 0.64 0.41 -15.33
N SER A 3 -0.36 -0.22 -14.71
CA SER A 3 -1.58 0.37 -14.18
C SER A 3 -2.18 -0.59 -13.13
N GLY A 4 -3.16 -0.13 -12.35
CA GLY A 4 -3.87 -0.92 -11.35
C GLY A 4 -3.58 -0.53 -9.91
N ASN A 5 -4.22 -1.25 -8.99
CA ASN A 5 -4.21 -0.97 -7.56
C ASN A 5 -3.91 -2.25 -6.78
N VAL A 6 -2.78 -2.28 -6.07
CA VAL A 6 -2.49 -3.30 -5.07
C VAL A 6 -3.22 -2.91 -3.79
N ALA A 7 -4.22 -3.67 -3.37
CA ALA A 7 -4.97 -3.40 -2.15
C ALA A 7 -4.65 -4.45 -1.08
N ILE A 8 -4.14 -3.99 0.07
CA ILE A 8 -3.76 -4.84 1.20
C ILE A 8 -4.58 -4.40 2.42
N ALA A 9 -5.30 -5.36 3.01
CA ALA A 9 -5.97 -5.19 4.28
C ALA A 9 -5.11 -5.80 5.40
N GLY A 10 -5.08 -5.16 6.55
CA GLY A 10 -4.35 -5.64 7.72
C GLY A 10 -5.10 -5.32 9.01
N HIS A 11 -4.99 -6.22 9.99
CA HIS A 11 -5.60 -5.99 11.29
C HIS A 11 -4.93 -4.83 12.04
N ARG A 12 -5.74 -4.01 12.71
CA ARG A 12 -5.24 -2.91 13.52
C ARG A 12 -4.91 -3.29 14.95
N THR A 13 -5.63 -4.24 15.55
CA THR A 13 -5.56 -4.47 17.01
C THR A 13 -5.50 -5.93 17.43
N THR A 14 -5.61 -6.90 16.51
CA THR A 14 -5.48 -8.33 16.83
C THR A 14 -4.01 -8.75 16.90
N HIS A 15 -3.70 -9.97 17.33
CA HIS A 15 -2.32 -10.43 17.55
C HIS A 15 -1.41 -10.14 16.34
N GLY A 16 -0.24 -9.53 16.60
CA GLY A 16 0.70 -9.04 15.58
C GLY A 16 0.37 -7.66 14.98
N ALA A 17 -0.91 -7.28 14.90
CA ALA A 17 -1.44 -5.96 14.50
C ALA A 17 -0.54 -5.16 13.52
N PRO A 18 -0.28 -5.67 12.30
CA PRO A 18 0.69 -5.07 11.38
C PRO A 18 0.35 -3.61 11.05
N PHE A 19 -0.92 -3.21 11.17
CA PHE A 19 -1.41 -1.86 10.92
C PHE A 19 -1.78 -1.08 12.20
N TRP A 20 -1.26 -1.45 13.37
CA TRP A 20 -1.50 -0.75 14.64
C TRP A 20 -1.25 0.76 14.56
N SER A 21 -0.11 1.12 13.96
CA SER A 21 0.38 2.50 13.80
C SER A 21 0.14 3.08 12.41
N LEU A 22 -0.77 2.51 11.62
CA LEU A 22 -1.05 2.97 10.26
C LEU A 22 -1.49 4.45 10.23
N ASP A 23 -2.06 4.95 11.33
CA ASP A 23 -2.44 6.35 11.51
C ASP A 23 -1.27 7.34 11.64
N LEU A 24 -0.04 6.86 11.80
CA LEU A 24 1.15 7.72 11.82
C LEU A 24 1.62 8.09 10.41
N ILE A 25 1.21 7.35 9.38
CA ILE A 25 1.62 7.60 8.00
C ILE A 25 1.01 8.91 7.47
N ARG A 26 1.84 9.69 6.80
CA ARG A 26 1.52 11.01 6.25
C ARG A 26 1.76 11.07 4.75
N ARG A 27 1.15 12.08 4.12
CA ARG A 27 1.40 12.39 2.70
C ARG A 27 2.89 12.65 2.50
N GLY A 28 3.46 12.02 1.47
CA GLY A 28 4.86 12.14 1.11
C GLY A 28 5.74 11.01 1.63
N ASP A 29 5.29 10.24 2.64
CA ASP A 29 6.02 9.08 3.15
C ASP A 29 6.21 8.02 2.05
N MET A 30 7.26 7.22 2.18
CA MET A 30 7.57 6.12 1.27
C MET A 30 7.14 4.78 1.87
N ILE A 31 6.57 3.92 1.04
CA ILE A 31 6.18 2.55 1.40
C ILE A 31 6.90 1.60 0.44
N THR A 32 7.65 0.67 1.00
CA THR A 32 8.35 -0.38 0.25
C THR A 32 7.56 -1.68 0.34
N LEU A 33 7.18 -2.24 -0.81
CA LEU A 33 6.53 -3.54 -0.95
C LEU A 33 7.52 -4.54 -1.57
N GLN A 34 7.93 -5.53 -0.78
CA GLN A 34 8.81 -6.60 -1.23
C GLN A 34 8.00 -7.84 -1.60
N THR A 35 8.29 -8.41 -2.76
CA THR A 35 7.63 -9.61 -3.29
C THR A 35 8.66 -10.53 -3.92
N HIS A 36 8.27 -11.75 -4.28
CA HIS A 36 9.13 -12.64 -5.08
C HIS A 36 9.52 -12.03 -6.43
N ALA A 37 8.68 -11.17 -7.01
CA ALA A 37 8.99 -10.48 -8.27
C ALA A 37 10.03 -9.36 -8.09
N GLY A 38 10.22 -8.86 -6.88
CA GLY A 38 11.10 -7.74 -6.57
C GLY A 38 10.51 -6.75 -5.60
N THR A 39 11.20 -5.62 -5.46
CA THR A 39 10.88 -4.51 -4.57
C THR A 39 10.16 -3.41 -5.33
N PHE A 40 9.09 -2.87 -4.77
CA PHE A 40 8.32 -1.74 -5.30
C PHE A 40 8.27 -0.63 -4.27
N VAL A 41 8.45 0.63 -4.70
CA VAL A 41 8.42 1.79 -3.80
C VAL A 41 7.28 2.73 -4.20
N TYR A 42 6.46 3.08 -3.22
CA TYR A 42 5.30 3.96 -3.39
C TYR A 42 5.42 5.20 -2.52
N ARG A 43 4.96 6.34 -3.01
CA ARG A 43 4.84 7.60 -2.26
C ARG A 43 3.40 7.87 -1.87
N VAL A 44 3.16 8.13 -0.59
CA VAL A 44 1.82 8.37 -0.04
C VAL A 44 1.23 9.66 -0.61
N LEU A 45 0.04 9.54 -1.18
CA LEU A 45 -0.77 10.67 -1.67
C LEU A 45 -1.67 11.22 -0.58
N TRP A 46 -2.36 10.35 0.16
CA TRP A 46 -3.27 10.74 1.23
C TRP A 46 -3.55 9.62 2.22
N THR A 47 -3.98 10.02 3.41
CA THR A 47 -4.52 9.17 4.48
C THR A 47 -5.92 9.68 4.84
N ARG A 48 -6.94 8.82 4.84
CA ARG A 48 -8.34 9.22 5.09
C ARG A 48 -9.10 8.16 5.89
N VAL A 49 -10.06 8.61 6.69
CA VAL A 49 -11.10 7.76 7.27
C VAL A 49 -12.28 7.73 6.30
N VAL A 50 -12.80 6.53 6.02
CA VAL A 50 -13.93 6.30 5.11
C VAL A 50 -14.93 5.32 5.73
N ALA A 51 -16.14 5.28 5.17
CA ALA A 51 -17.17 4.34 5.58
C ALA A 51 -16.69 2.87 5.48
N GLN A 52 -17.22 2.01 6.33
CA GLN A 52 -16.84 0.59 6.40
C GLN A 52 -17.02 -0.18 5.09
N ASP A 53 -17.97 0.24 4.27
CA ASP A 53 -18.39 -0.36 3.00
C ASP A 53 -17.81 0.38 1.78
N ALA A 54 -16.77 1.21 1.99
CA ALA A 54 -16.07 1.93 0.93
C ALA A 54 -15.26 1.01 0.01
N TRP A 55 -15.92 0.07 -0.68
CA TRP A 55 -15.32 -0.91 -1.58
C TRP A 55 -14.58 -0.27 -2.76
N TRP A 56 -14.95 0.97 -3.12
CA TRP A 56 -14.28 1.74 -4.17
C TRP A 56 -12.78 1.92 -3.93
N ILE A 57 -12.29 1.80 -2.69
CA ILE A 57 -10.85 1.89 -2.40
C ILE A 57 -10.02 0.77 -3.04
N THR A 58 -10.62 -0.37 -3.39
CA THR A 58 -9.92 -1.50 -4.01
C THR A 58 -9.94 -1.46 -5.54
N GLN A 59 -10.72 -0.56 -6.13
CA GLN A 59 -10.84 -0.44 -7.59
C GLN A 59 -9.48 -0.15 -8.24
N ALA A 60 -9.32 -0.63 -9.47
CA ALA A 60 -8.15 -0.36 -10.29
C ALA A 60 -8.01 1.14 -10.55
N THR A 61 -6.78 1.63 -10.51
CA THR A 61 -6.42 3.01 -10.83
C THR A 61 -5.67 3.07 -12.15
N PRO A 62 -5.77 4.18 -12.92
CA PRO A 62 -5.00 4.35 -14.15
C PRO A 62 -3.48 4.29 -13.92
N ARG A 63 -3.02 4.78 -12.75
CA ARG A 63 -1.62 4.74 -12.33
C ARG A 63 -1.36 3.59 -11.36
N PRO A 64 -0.17 2.98 -11.35
CA PRO A 64 0.19 1.96 -10.38
C PRO A 64 0.09 2.54 -8.96
N SER A 65 -0.80 1.96 -8.16
CA SER A 65 -1.10 2.46 -6.82
C SER A 65 -1.07 1.34 -5.79
N LEU A 66 -0.83 1.73 -4.54
CA LEU A 66 -0.95 0.90 -3.35
C LEU A 66 -2.06 1.48 -2.46
N THR A 67 -2.93 0.61 -1.97
CA THR A 67 -3.94 0.92 -0.96
C THR A 67 -3.70 0.05 0.27
N LEU A 68 -3.46 0.69 1.41
CA LEU A 68 -3.45 0.01 2.71
C LEU A 68 -4.74 0.36 3.45
N SER A 69 -5.41 -0.64 4.02
CA SER A 69 -6.66 -0.43 4.75
C SER A 69 -6.72 -1.20 6.07
N THR A 70 -7.33 -0.58 7.07
CA THR A 70 -7.56 -1.19 8.37
C THR A 70 -8.82 -0.64 9.04
N CYS A 71 -9.29 -1.29 10.10
CA CYS A 71 -10.41 -0.78 10.89
C CYS A 71 -10.03 0.46 11.71
N THR A 72 -10.98 1.39 11.91
CA THR A 72 -10.78 2.57 12.75
C THR A 72 -12.11 3.03 13.37
N PRO A 73 -12.09 3.71 14.54
CA PRO A 73 -10.99 3.82 15.52
C PRO A 73 -10.50 2.47 16.06
N ARG A 74 -9.36 2.43 16.77
CA ARG A 74 -8.83 1.20 17.37
C ARG A 74 -9.90 0.50 18.21
N PHE A 75 -9.88 -0.84 18.21
CA PHE A 75 -10.84 -1.72 18.91
C PHE A 75 -12.28 -1.65 18.40
N THR A 76 -12.52 -0.99 17.26
CA THR A 76 -13.83 -0.95 16.59
C THR A 76 -13.67 -1.28 15.11
N SER A 77 -14.78 -1.55 14.42
CA SER A 77 -14.83 -1.76 12.97
C SER A 77 -15.78 -0.80 12.26
N ARG A 78 -16.13 0.32 12.90
CA ARG A 78 -17.12 1.30 12.43
C ARG A 78 -16.75 1.91 11.08
N GLU A 79 -15.46 2.15 10.87
CA GLU A 79 -14.92 2.81 9.69
C GLU A 79 -13.64 2.11 9.21
N ARG A 80 -13.06 2.62 8.13
CA ARG A 80 -11.74 2.22 7.64
C ARG A 80 -10.79 3.40 7.63
N LEU A 81 -9.57 3.18 8.13
CA LEU A 81 -8.44 4.06 7.86
C LEU A 81 -7.74 3.55 6.59
N VAL A 82 -7.58 4.44 5.61
CA VAL A 82 -7.08 4.10 4.29
C VAL A 82 -5.91 5.01 3.93
N ILE A 83 -4.84 4.40 3.43
CA ILE A 83 -3.70 5.09 2.82
C ILE A 83 -3.72 4.80 1.33
N ARG A 84 -3.61 5.84 0.51
CA ARG A 84 -3.35 5.73 -0.92
C ARG A 84 -1.94 6.19 -1.23
N ALA A 85 -1.19 5.39 -1.95
CA ALA A 85 0.14 5.72 -2.45
C ALA A 85 0.24 5.43 -3.94
N VAL A 86 1.14 6.14 -4.63
CA VAL A 86 1.43 5.96 -6.07
C VAL A 86 2.87 5.48 -6.23
N ASP A 87 3.13 4.63 -7.22
CA ASP A 87 4.48 4.18 -7.52
C ASP A 87 5.39 5.39 -7.83
N ILE A 88 6.64 5.37 -7.32
CA ILE A 88 7.55 6.51 -7.47
C ILE A 88 8.01 6.76 -8.91
N SER A 89 7.84 5.79 -9.82
CA SER A 89 8.10 6.00 -11.26
C SER A 89 7.19 7.06 -11.89
N GLU A 90 6.10 7.44 -11.21
CA GLU A 90 5.21 8.52 -11.62
C GLU A 90 5.71 9.92 -11.19
N LEU A 91 6.81 10.01 -10.43
CA LEU A 91 7.37 11.28 -9.99
C LEU A 91 8.35 11.86 -11.02
N PRO A 92 8.34 13.19 -11.27
CA PRO A 92 9.27 13.82 -12.20
C PRO A 92 10.73 13.52 -11.85
N GLY A 93 11.51 13.09 -12.85
CA GLY A 93 12.94 12.83 -12.69
C GLY A 93 13.31 11.52 -11.99
N VAL A 94 12.35 10.71 -11.54
CA VAL A 94 12.61 9.39 -10.93
C VAL A 94 12.61 8.31 -12.01
N ARG A 95 13.73 7.59 -12.16
CA ARG A 95 13.81 6.39 -13.02
C ARG A 95 13.76 5.14 -12.16
N GLY A 96 12.66 4.40 -12.25
CA GLY A 96 12.48 3.10 -11.61
C GLY A 96 11.81 3.17 -10.24
N GLY A 97 10.59 2.64 -10.15
CA GLY A 97 9.92 2.31 -8.88
C GLY A 97 9.95 0.83 -8.54
N HIS A 98 10.55 0.02 -9.41
CA HIS A 98 10.66 -1.43 -9.30
C HIS A 98 12.12 -1.88 -9.43
N VAL A 99 12.60 -2.62 -8.44
CA VAL A 99 13.89 -3.31 -8.47
C VAL A 99 13.60 -4.83 -8.55
N PRO A 100 13.86 -5.49 -9.69
CA PRO A 100 13.64 -6.93 -9.83
C PRO A 100 14.49 -7.72 -8.83
N LYS A 101 13.94 -8.79 -8.24
CA LYS A 101 14.78 -9.75 -7.52
C LYS A 101 15.60 -10.52 -8.57
N ALA A 102 16.92 -10.66 -8.38
CA ALA A 102 17.74 -11.50 -9.25
C ALA A 102 17.18 -12.94 -9.26
N ALA A 103 17.18 -13.59 -10.42
CA ALA A 103 16.81 -14.99 -10.51
C ALA A 103 17.82 -15.80 -9.66
N GLU A 104 17.35 -16.47 -8.61
CA GLU A 104 18.17 -17.44 -7.89
C GLU A 104 18.49 -18.58 -8.88
N PRO A 105 19.77 -18.94 -9.08
CA PRO A 105 20.10 -20.06 -9.94
C PRO A 105 19.48 -21.33 -9.34
N LEU A 106 18.66 -22.02 -10.13
CA LEU A 106 18.24 -23.39 -9.82
C LEU A 106 19.51 -24.23 -9.77
N LEU A 107 19.96 -24.57 -8.56
CA LEU A 107 20.89 -25.67 -8.34
C LEU A 107 20.14 -26.96 -8.68
N LEU A 108 20.44 -27.50 -9.87
CA LEU A 108 20.16 -28.88 -10.25
C LEU A 108 21.27 -29.79 -9.69
#